data_AF-A0AAJ3YK50-F1
#
_entry.id   AF-A0AAJ3YK50-F1
#
_cell.length_a   1.000
_cell.length_b   1.000
_cell.length_c   1.000
_cell.angle_alpha   90.00
_cell.angle_beta   90.00
_cell.angle_gamma   90.00
#
_symmetry.space_group_name_H-M   'P 1'
#
loop_
_entity.id
_entity.type
_entity.pdbx_description
1 polymer ?
#
loop_
_entity_poly.entity_id
_entity_poly.type
_entity_poly.pdbx_seq_one_letter_code
_entity_poly.pdbx_strand_id
1 'polypeptide(L)'
;MKQLLDFLPLVVFFIFYKLYDIFVASGALVVATGLALVASWVLYRKLEKMTIFTFVLVAVFGTLTLVFHNDEFIKWKVTVIYTLFALALLFSQWFMKQPLIQTMLGKELELPDHVWRNLNIAWALFFLICGLANIYVAFWLPQSVWVNFKVFGLTGLTLLFTLLSGVYIWRKMPQQEQK
;
A
#
# COMPACT_ATOMS: atom_id res chain seq x y z
N MET A 1 27.05 3.19 -17.55
CA MET A 1 27.37 4.30 -16.61
C MET A 1 26.11 4.96 -16.04
N LYS A 2 25.10 5.31 -16.84
CA LYS A 2 23.82 5.89 -16.34
C LYS A 2 23.10 5.02 -15.28
N GLN A 3 23.03 3.70 -15.49
CA GLN A 3 22.44 2.77 -14.52
C GLN A 3 23.11 2.80 -13.13
N LEU A 4 24.42 3.13 -13.03
CA LEU A 4 25.08 3.27 -11.74
C LEU A 4 24.60 4.52 -10.99
N LEU A 5 24.31 5.61 -11.70
CA LEU A 5 23.72 6.81 -11.10
C LEU A 5 22.28 6.54 -10.62
N ASP A 6 21.54 5.69 -11.32
CA ASP A 6 20.16 5.35 -10.93
C ASP A 6 20.10 4.45 -9.68
N PHE A 7 21.15 3.66 -9.42
CA PHE A 7 21.26 2.79 -8.23
C PHE A 7 21.84 3.48 -7.00
N LEU A 8 22.62 4.55 -7.20
CA LEU A 8 23.32 5.24 -6.12
C LEU A 8 22.39 5.76 -5.01
N PRO A 9 21.22 6.36 -5.29
CA PRO A 9 20.28 6.79 -4.26
C PRO A 9 19.75 5.64 -3.40
N LEU A 10 19.52 4.48 -4.01
CA LEU A 10 19.04 3.29 -3.30
C LEU A 10 20.10 2.78 -2.32
N VAL A 11 21.37 2.72 -2.75
CA VAL A 11 22.48 2.31 -1.88
C VAL A 11 22.63 3.28 -0.71
N VAL A 12 22.56 4.59 -0.97
CA VAL A 12 22.60 5.62 0.07
C VAL A 12 21.46 5.44 1.06
N PHE A 13 20.23 5.23 0.60
CA PHE A 13 19.08 4.97 1.47
C PHE A 13 19.34 3.78 2.40
N PHE A 14 19.80 2.65 1.87
CA PHE A 14 20.04 1.45 2.68
C PHE A 14 21.13 1.64 3.74
N ILE A 15 22.20 2.36 3.40
CA ILE A 15 23.28 2.66 4.36
C ILE A 15 22.74 3.50 5.51
N PHE A 16 22.05 4.60 5.20
CA PHE A 16 21.53 5.50 6.23
C PHE A 16 20.40 4.86 7.04
N TYR A 17 19.58 4.01 6.43
CA TYR A 17 18.55 3.25 7.14
C TYR A 17 19.15 2.27 8.17
N LYS A 18 20.28 1.64 7.84
CA LYS A 18 20.95 0.68 8.73
C LYS A 18 21.74 1.35 9.85
N LEU A 19 22.30 2.53 9.60
CA LEU A 19 23.15 3.24 10.56
C LEU A 19 22.35 4.18 11.48
N TYR A 20 21.23 4.70 11.00
CA TYR A 20 20.41 5.68 11.71
C TYR A 20 18.96 5.18 11.75
N ASP A 21 18.04 5.94 11.17
CA ASP A 21 16.62 5.64 11.13
C ASP A 21 16.04 5.91 9.73
N ILE A 22 14.74 5.67 9.60
CA ILE A 22 14.01 5.85 8.36
C ILE A 22 13.91 7.32 7.92
N PHE A 23 14.03 8.28 8.84
CA PHE A 23 13.89 9.71 8.54
C PHE A 23 15.17 10.23 7.89
N VAL A 24 16.33 9.94 8.49
CA VAL A 24 17.63 10.28 7.92
C VAL A 24 17.84 9.54 6.59
N ALA A 25 17.42 8.27 6.51
CA ALA A 25 17.48 7.52 5.26
C ALA A 25 16.64 8.14 4.14
N SER A 26 15.40 8.56 4.45
CA SER A 26 14.51 9.19 3.48
C SER A 26 15.05 10.54 3.01
N GLY A 27 15.63 11.33 3.91
CA GLY A 27 16.29 12.58 3.53
C GLY A 27 17.51 12.36 2.64
N ALA A 28 18.37 11.40 3.01
CA ALA A 28 19.53 11.02 2.22
C ALA A 28 19.14 10.52 0.83
N LEU A 29 18.03 9.79 0.70
CA LEU A 29 17.49 9.33 -0.57
C LEU A 29 17.05 10.50 -1.46
N VAL A 30 16.32 11.49 -0.92
CA VAL A 30 15.90 12.67 -1.69
C VAL A 30 17.11 13.43 -2.21
N VAL A 31 18.09 13.69 -1.34
CA VAL A 31 19.33 14.40 -1.70
C VAL A 31 20.12 13.61 -2.75
N ALA A 32 20.32 12.31 -2.54
CA ALA A 32 21.06 11.47 -3.47
C ALA A 32 20.37 11.36 -4.83
N THR A 33 19.04 11.27 -4.87
CA THR A 33 18.28 11.22 -6.13
C THR A 33 18.36 12.56 -6.88
N GLY A 34 18.33 13.68 -6.15
CA GLY A 34 18.53 15.01 -6.73
C GLY A 34 19.93 15.19 -7.32
N LEU A 35 20.97 14.77 -6.59
CA LEU A 35 22.34 14.79 -7.07
C LEU A 35 22.55 13.88 -8.29
N ALA A 36 21.94 12.69 -8.29
CA ALA A 36 21.97 11.78 -9.42
C ALA A 36 21.29 12.37 -10.65
N LEU A 37 20.16 13.07 -10.48
CA LEU A 37 19.46 13.77 -11.56
C LEU A 37 20.31 14.90 -12.16
N VAL A 38 20.92 15.73 -11.31
CA VAL A 38 21.80 16.83 -11.73
C VAL A 38 23.04 16.30 -12.44
N ALA A 39 23.70 15.28 -11.89
CA ALA A 39 24.85 14.65 -12.51
C ALA A 39 24.49 14.00 -13.85
N SER A 40 23.32 13.37 -13.95
CA SER A 40 22.79 12.83 -15.21
C SER A 40 22.54 13.91 -16.26
N TRP A 41 22.01 15.07 -15.85
CA TRP A 41 21.84 16.23 -16.72
C TRP A 41 23.18 16.80 -17.22
N VAL A 42 24.16 16.96 -16.34
CA VAL A 42 25.48 17.51 -16.71
C VAL A 42 26.25 16.57 -17.64
N LEU A 43 26.25 15.26 -17.34
CA LEU A 43 27.02 14.26 -18.11
C LEU A 43 26.37 13.91 -19.45
N TYR A 44 25.04 13.76 -19.49
CA TYR A 44 24.34 13.22 -20.66
C TYR A 44 23.48 14.27 -21.39
N ARG A 45 23.33 15.48 -20.85
CA ARG A 45 22.52 16.60 -21.40
C ARG A 45 21.09 16.23 -21.80
N LYS A 46 20.57 15.11 -21.31
CA LYS A 46 19.21 14.62 -21.57
C LYS A 46 18.62 14.10 -20.27
N LEU A 47 17.46 14.65 -19.90
CA LEU A 47 16.65 14.15 -18.81
C LEU A 47 15.51 13.32 -19.39
N GLU A 48 15.47 12.04 -19.03
CA GLU A 48 14.33 11.19 -19.36
C GLU A 48 13.15 11.57 -18.48
N LYS A 49 11.96 11.64 -19.09
CA LYS A 49 10.71 11.95 -18.39
C LYS A 49 10.48 11.01 -17.20
N MET A 50 10.88 9.75 -17.34
CA MET A 50 10.77 8.75 -16.28
C MET A 50 11.66 9.09 -15.07
N THR A 51 12.91 9.53 -15.28
CA THR A 51 13.82 9.91 -14.19
C THR A 51 13.32 11.13 -13.43
N ILE A 52 12.75 12.13 -14.14
CA ILE A 52 12.12 13.30 -13.51
C ILE A 52 10.91 12.87 -12.69
N PHE A 53 10.05 12.00 -13.24
CA PHE A 53 8.88 11.49 -12.54
C PHE A 53 9.27 10.75 -11.26
N THR A 54 10.27 9.86 -11.33
CA THR A 54 10.80 9.16 -10.16
C THR A 54 11.38 10.13 -9.13
N PHE A 55 12.14 11.15 -9.54
CA PHE A 55 12.65 12.17 -8.63
C PHE A 55 11.52 12.93 -7.94
N VAL A 56 10.50 13.38 -8.68
CA VAL A 56 9.34 14.07 -8.09
C VAL A 56 8.64 13.19 -7.07
N LEU A 57 8.43 11.90 -7.39
CA LEU A 57 7.80 10.95 -6.48
C LEU A 57 8.63 10.79 -5.20
N VAL A 58 9.94 10.54 -5.34
CA VAL A 58 10.87 10.37 -4.21
C VAL A 58 10.96 11.66 -3.38
N ALA A 59 11.04 12.82 -4.03
CA ALA A 59 11.08 14.12 -3.37
C ALA A 59 9.79 14.37 -2.58
N VAL A 60 8.61 14.19 -3.19
CA VAL A 60 7.33 14.39 -2.50
C VAL A 60 7.21 13.43 -1.32
N PHE A 61 7.41 12.13 -1.50
CA PHE A 61 7.26 11.17 -0.41
C PHE A 61 8.37 11.27 0.65
N GLY A 62 9.61 11.52 0.25
CA GLY A 62 10.73 11.69 1.16
C GLY A 62 10.65 13.01 1.94
N THR A 63 10.24 14.11 1.29
CA THR A 63 9.96 15.38 1.98
C THR A 63 8.74 15.28 2.88
N LEU A 64 7.67 14.59 2.49
CA LEU A 64 6.56 14.28 3.42
C LEU A 64 7.07 13.53 4.66
N THR A 65 7.94 12.53 4.46
CA THR A 65 8.53 11.77 5.57
C THR A 65 9.38 12.64 6.49
N LEU A 66 10.15 13.59 5.94
CA LEU A 66 10.97 14.54 6.70
C LEU A 66 10.18 15.71 7.30
N VAL A 67 9.16 16.25 6.63
CA VAL A 67 8.41 17.40 7.14
C VAL A 67 7.50 16.96 8.27
N PHE A 68 6.91 15.76 8.14
CA PHE A 68 6.04 15.28 9.19
C PHE A 68 6.81 14.80 10.41
N HIS A 69 8.04 14.27 10.31
CA HIS A 69 8.96 13.93 11.43
C HIS A 69 8.28 13.30 12.66
N ASN A 70 7.18 12.59 12.45
CA ASN A 70 6.23 12.25 13.51
C ASN A 70 5.63 10.88 13.20
N ASP A 71 5.66 10.01 14.19
CA ASP A 71 5.04 8.69 14.16
C ASP A 71 3.55 8.76 13.78
N GLU A 72 2.89 9.89 14.01
CA GLU A 72 1.53 10.16 13.56
C GLU A 72 1.35 10.04 12.04
N PHE A 73 2.32 10.45 11.21
CA PHE A 73 2.19 10.30 9.76
C PHE A 73 2.20 8.83 9.35
N ILE A 74 3.02 8.00 10.01
CA ILE A 74 3.06 6.56 9.75
C ILE A 74 1.76 5.90 10.22
N LYS A 75 1.21 6.34 11.36
CA LYS A 75 -0.10 5.91 11.87
C LYS A 75 -1.24 6.26 10.91
N TRP A 76 -1.27 7.51 10.43
CA TRP A 76 -2.25 8.00 9.46
C TRP A 76 -2.12 7.33 8.08
N LYS A 77 -0.90 7.06 7.62
CA LYS A 77 -0.66 6.35 6.35
C LYS A 77 -1.40 5.02 6.30
N VAL A 78 -1.36 4.24 7.38
CA VAL A 78 -2.08 2.96 7.47
C VAL A 78 -3.58 3.19 7.35
N THR A 79 -4.14 4.12 8.13
CA THR A 79 -5.57 4.47 8.09
C THR A 79 -6.02 4.91 6.69
N VAL A 80 -5.30 5.83 6.07
CA VAL A 80 -5.64 6.39 4.75
C VAL A 80 -5.69 5.29 3.69
N ILE A 81 -4.73 4.37 3.70
CA ILE A 81 -4.72 3.25 2.75
C ILE A 81 -5.97 2.36 2.94
N TYR A 82 -6.30 1.97 4.17
CA TYR A 82 -7.49 1.15 4.45
C TYR A 82 -8.78 1.87 4.06
N THR A 83 -8.92 3.14 4.39
CA THR A 83 -10.09 3.94 4.02
C THR A 83 -10.20 4.09 2.51
N LEU A 84 -9.11 4.32 1.79
CA LEU A 84 -9.11 4.39 0.33
C LEU A 84 -9.54 3.06 -0.31
N PHE A 85 -9.03 1.92 0.18
CA PHE A 85 -9.47 0.62 -0.31
C PHE A 85 -10.95 0.39 -0.06
N ALA A 86 -11.44 0.70 1.13
CA ALA A 86 -12.86 0.58 1.43
C ALA A 86 -13.71 1.47 0.51
N LEU A 87 -13.33 2.73 0.33
CA LEU A 87 -14.05 3.66 -0.55
C LEU A 87 -14.00 3.19 -2.00
N ALA A 88 -12.87 2.67 -2.48
CA ALA A 88 -12.77 2.14 -3.84
C ALA A 88 -13.67 0.92 -4.06
N LEU A 89 -13.73 0.01 -3.09
CA LEU A 89 -14.63 -1.15 -3.15
C LEU A 89 -16.10 -0.71 -3.10
N LEU A 90 -16.47 0.19 -2.19
CA LEU A 90 -17.82 0.74 -2.11
C LEU A 90 -18.20 1.51 -3.38
N PHE A 91 -17.30 2.34 -3.91
CA PHE A 91 -17.51 3.04 -5.16
C PHE A 91 -17.75 2.05 -6.31
N SER A 92 -16.94 1.00 -6.41
CA SER A 92 -17.15 -0.05 -7.42
C SER A 92 -18.51 -0.77 -7.26
N GLN A 93 -19.03 -0.87 -6.04
CA GLN A 93 -20.31 -1.52 -5.76
C GLN A 93 -21.49 -0.80 -6.42
N TRP A 94 -21.43 0.53 -6.51
CA TRP A 94 -22.54 1.36 -6.99
C TRP A 94 -22.31 1.97 -8.37
N PHE A 95 -21.06 2.26 -8.74
CA PHE A 95 -20.73 2.97 -9.97
C PHE A 95 -20.20 2.05 -11.08
N MET A 96 -19.77 0.82 -10.76
CA MET A 96 -19.30 -0.13 -11.76
C MET A 96 -20.33 -1.22 -12.04
N LYS A 97 -20.32 -1.75 -13.26
CA LYS A 97 -21.19 -2.87 -13.67
C LYS A 97 -20.87 -4.17 -12.93
N GLN A 98 -19.61 -4.36 -12.57
CA GLN A 98 -19.12 -5.48 -11.79
C GLN A 98 -18.28 -4.95 -10.62
N PRO A 99 -18.44 -5.47 -9.39
CA PRO A 99 -17.61 -5.08 -8.26
C PRO A 99 -16.12 -5.33 -8.53
N LEU A 100 -15.25 -4.57 -7.85
CA LEU A 100 -13.81 -4.62 -8.06
C LEU A 100 -13.24 -6.03 -7.84
N ILE A 101 -13.74 -6.72 -6.82
CA ILE A 101 -13.31 -8.09 -6.50
C ILE A 101 -13.64 -9.08 -7.63
N GLN A 102 -14.79 -8.93 -8.29
CA GLN A 102 -15.13 -9.75 -9.46
C GLN A 102 -14.22 -9.45 -10.64
N THR A 103 -13.80 -8.20 -10.82
CA THR A 103 -12.87 -7.83 -11.90
C THR A 103 -11.48 -8.45 -11.68
N MET A 104 -11.08 -8.62 -10.42
CA MET A 104 -9.79 -9.22 -10.05
C MET A 104 -9.80 -10.75 -10.09
N LEU A 105 -10.86 -11.39 -9.59
CA LEU A 105 -10.92 -12.84 -9.37
C LEU A 105 -11.87 -13.59 -10.32
N GLY A 106 -12.74 -12.88 -11.03
CA GLY A 106 -13.78 -13.48 -11.89
C GLY A 106 -13.26 -14.18 -13.14
N LYS A 107 -11.95 -14.10 -13.43
CA LYS A 107 -11.31 -14.90 -14.48
C LYS A 107 -10.99 -16.33 -14.02
N GLU A 108 -10.78 -16.52 -12.72
CA GLU A 108 -10.35 -17.78 -12.13
C GLU A 108 -11.51 -18.51 -11.43
N LEU A 109 -12.59 -17.80 -11.13
CA LEU A 109 -13.72 -18.31 -10.35
C LEU A 109 -15.06 -17.93 -11.01
N GLU A 110 -15.93 -18.91 -11.19
CA GLU A 110 -17.32 -18.70 -11.61
C GLU A 110 -18.24 -18.69 -10.38
N LEU A 111 -18.73 -17.50 -10.02
CA LEU A 111 -19.67 -17.31 -8.92
C LEU A 111 -20.86 -16.46 -9.38
N PRO A 112 -22.06 -16.67 -8.80
CA PRO A 112 -23.20 -15.81 -9.06
C PRO A 112 -22.91 -14.34 -8.70
N ASP A 113 -23.44 -13.40 -9.46
CA ASP A 113 -23.19 -11.95 -9.28
C ASP A 113 -23.53 -11.42 -7.87
N HIS A 114 -24.54 -12.01 -7.22
CA HIS A 114 -24.89 -11.63 -5.84
C HIS A 114 -23.79 -12.00 -4.83
N VAL A 115 -23.07 -13.09 -5.05
CA VAL A 115 -21.95 -13.53 -4.18
C VAL A 115 -20.79 -12.56 -4.31
N TRP A 116 -20.47 -12.14 -5.54
CA TRP A 116 -19.45 -11.12 -5.80
C TRP A 116 -19.74 -9.80 -5.12
N ARG A 117 -20.99 -9.34 -5.20
CA ARG A 117 -21.45 -8.10 -4.55
C ARG A 117 -21.38 -8.19 -3.03
N ASN A 118 -21.75 -9.33 -2.44
CA ASN A 118 -21.64 -9.55 -1.00
C ASN A 118 -20.17 -9.59 -0.55
N LEU A 119 -19.31 -10.26 -1.31
CA LEU A 119 -17.88 -10.34 -1.03
C LEU A 119 -17.23 -8.95 -1.09
N ASN A 120 -17.56 -8.16 -2.11
CA ASN A 120 -17.08 -6.80 -2.27
C ASN A 120 -17.47 -5.89 -1.09
N ILE A 121 -18.73 -5.96 -0.63
CA ILE A 121 -19.17 -5.24 0.56
C ILE A 121 -18.46 -5.75 1.82
N ALA A 122 -18.31 -7.07 1.98
CA ALA A 122 -17.65 -7.65 3.15
C ALA A 122 -16.19 -7.18 3.26
N TRP A 123 -15.44 -7.15 2.15
CA TRP A 123 -14.08 -6.62 2.10
C TRP A 123 -14.02 -5.11 2.34
N ALA A 124 -14.99 -4.35 1.82
CA ALA A 124 -15.06 -2.91 2.11
C ALA A 124 -15.27 -2.63 3.60
N LEU A 125 -16.20 -3.36 4.23
CA LEU A 125 -16.45 -3.27 5.68
C LEU A 125 -15.23 -3.73 6.48
N PHE A 126 -14.57 -4.80 6.06
CA PHE A 126 -13.33 -5.28 6.69
C PHE A 126 -12.25 -4.19 6.69
N PHE A 127 -11.99 -3.56 5.54
CA PHE A 127 -11.01 -2.47 5.46
C PHE A 127 -11.42 -1.24 6.28
N LEU A 128 -12.72 -0.88 6.34
CA LEU A 128 -13.18 0.17 7.26
C LEU A 128 -12.91 -0.17 8.72
N ILE A 129 -13.23 -1.40 9.14
CA ILE A 129 -12.98 -1.87 10.51
C ILE A 129 -11.48 -1.86 10.82
N CYS A 130 -10.62 -2.31 9.90
CA CYS A 130 -9.17 -2.24 10.07
C CYS A 130 -8.67 -0.79 10.19
N GLY A 131 -9.21 0.12 9.39
CA GLY A 131 -8.90 1.55 9.48
C GLY A 131 -9.28 2.14 10.84
N LEU A 132 -10.50 1.88 11.31
CA LEU A 132 -10.99 2.32 12.62
C LEU A 132 -10.20 1.71 13.77
N ALA A 133 -9.90 0.41 13.70
CA ALA A 133 -9.08 -0.28 14.69
C ALA A 133 -7.66 0.27 14.71
N ASN A 134 -7.07 0.58 13.55
CA ASN A 134 -5.77 1.24 13.49
C ASN A 134 -5.81 2.63 14.12
N ILE A 135 -6.83 3.46 13.87
CA ILE A 135 -6.98 4.76 14.55
C ILE A 135 -7.01 4.55 16.07
N TYR A 136 -7.88 3.66 16.55
CA TYR A 136 -8.00 3.40 18.00
C TYR A 136 -6.66 2.98 18.61
N VAL A 137 -6.01 1.97 18.04
CA VAL A 137 -4.73 1.45 18.55
C VAL A 137 -3.60 2.48 18.40
N ALA A 138 -3.58 3.25 17.32
CA ALA A 138 -2.53 4.22 17.04
C ALA A 138 -2.54 5.43 17.98
N PHE A 139 -3.73 5.90 18.38
CA PHE A 139 -3.88 7.13 19.16
C PHE A 139 -4.18 6.91 20.65
N TRP A 140 -4.72 5.75 21.05
CA TRP A 140 -5.06 5.46 22.45
C TRP A 140 -4.15 4.43 23.13
N LEU A 141 -3.28 3.72 22.41
CA LEU A 141 -2.40 2.70 22.99
C LEU A 141 -0.91 3.05 22.81
N PRO A 142 -0.01 2.44 23.61
CA PRO A 142 1.42 2.64 23.49
C PRO A 142 1.96 2.27 22.10
N GLN A 143 3.01 2.95 21.65
CA GLN A 143 3.61 2.74 20.33
C GLN A 143 4.07 1.30 20.10
N SER A 144 4.58 0.62 21.13
CA SER A 144 4.95 -0.81 21.06
C SER A 144 3.75 -1.71 20.73
N VAL A 145 2.58 -1.40 21.28
CA VAL A 145 1.33 -2.10 20.99
C VAL A 145 0.89 -1.81 19.55
N TRP A 146 1.00 -0.55 19.10
CA TRP A 146 0.66 -0.19 17.73
C TRP A 146 1.55 -0.87 16.69
N VAL A 147 2.87 -0.95 16.91
CA VAL A 147 3.79 -1.66 16.01
C VAL A 147 3.42 -3.14 15.90
N ASN A 148 3.17 -3.80 17.04
CA ASN A 148 2.75 -5.21 17.05
C ASN A 148 1.38 -5.42 16.39
N PHE A 149 0.42 -4.54 16.67
CA PHE A 149 -0.89 -4.58 16.03
C PHE A 149 -0.78 -4.39 14.51
N LYS A 150 0.04 -3.44 14.07
CA LYS A 150 0.26 -3.17 12.65
C LYS A 150 0.87 -4.38 11.93
N VAL A 151 1.90 -5.00 12.52
CA VAL A 151 2.65 -6.08 11.87
C VAL A 151 1.94 -7.42 11.98
N PHE A 152 1.45 -7.78 13.17
CA PHE A 152 0.88 -9.09 13.44
C PHE A 152 -0.64 -9.07 13.52
N GLY A 153 -1.22 -8.04 14.15
CA GLY A 153 -2.68 -7.91 14.30
C GLY A 153 -3.37 -7.76 12.95
N LEU A 154 -3.02 -6.74 12.17
CA LEU A 154 -3.61 -6.47 10.85
C LEU A 154 -3.31 -7.59 9.85
N THR A 155 -2.09 -8.14 9.85
CA THR A 155 -1.74 -9.30 9.02
C THR A 155 -2.59 -10.51 9.39
N GLY A 156 -2.69 -10.84 10.68
CA GLY A 156 -3.48 -11.95 11.18
C GLY A 156 -4.97 -11.80 10.87
N LEU A 157 -5.52 -10.60 11.06
CA LEU A 157 -6.91 -10.27 10.68
C LEU A 157 -7.13 -10.43 9.17
N THR A 158 -6.19 -9.98 8.35
CA THR A 158 -6.30 -10.08 6.89
C THR A 158 -6.24 -11.53 6.43
N LEU A 159 -5.33 -12.33 7.00
CA LEU A 159 -5.23 -13.76 6.73
C LEU A 159 -6.52 -14.49 7.13
N LEU A 160 -7.02 -14.24 8.34
CA LEU A 160 -8.27 -14.82 8.82
C LEU A 160 -9.43 -14.46 7.89
N PHE A 161 -9.57 -13.19 7.52
CA PHE A 161 -10.63 -12.74 6.64
C PHE A 161 -10.51 -13.31 5.22
N THR A 162 -9.28 -13.49 4.74
CA THR A 162 -9.02 -14.16 3.46
C THR A 162 -9.45 -15.63 3.50
N LEU A 163 -9.13 -16.35 4.57
CA LEU A 163 -9.57 -17.73 4.76
C LEU A 163 -11.09 -17.83 4.84
N LEU A 164 -11.74 -16.95 5.61
CA LEU A 164 -13.21 -16.88 5.70
C LEU A 164 -13.84 -16.58 4.35
N SER A 165 -13.26 -15.67 3.57
CA SER A 165 -13.68 -15.36 2.20
C SER A 165 -13.54 -16.57 1.29
N GLY A 166 -12.42 -17.30 1.37
CA GLY A 166 -12.18 -18.53 0.62
C GLY A 166 -13.19 -19.63 0.96
N VAL A 167 -13.49 -19.85 2.24
CA VAL A 167 -14.52 -20.79 2.68
C VAL A 167 -15.91 -20.37 2.19
N TYR A 168 -16.23 -19.07 2.24
CA TYR A 168 -17.50 -18.54 1.74
C TYR A 168 -17.65 -18.76 0.23
N ILE A 169 -16.61 -18.46 -0.54
CA ILE A 169 -16.53 -18.74 -1.98
C ILE A 169 -16.72 -20.24 -2.22
N TRP A 170 -15.97 -21.10 -1.53
CA TRP A 170 -16.04 -22.55 -1.71
C TRP A 170 -17.44 -23.12 -1.48
N ARG A 171 -18.15 -22.64 -0.45
CA ARG A 171 -19.54 -23.03 -0.19
C ARG A 171 -20.55 -22.52 -1.22
N LYS A 172 -20.19 -21.48 -1.98
CA LYS A 172 -21.06 -20.80 -2.94
C LYS A 172 -20.66 -21.04 -4.40
N MET A 173 -19.58 -21.77 -4.62
CA MET A 173 -19.27 -22.30 -5.94
C MET A 173 -20.39 -23.25 -6.35
N PRO A 174 -20.94 -23.10 -7.58
CA PRO A 174 -21.85 -24.10 -8.11
C PRO A 174 -21.13 -25.45 -8.05
N GLN A 175 -21.74 -26.46 -7.43
CA GLN A 175 -21.32 -27.83 -7.68
C GLN A 175 -21.46 -28.01 -9.19
N GLN A 176 -20.34 -28.04 -9.91
CA GLN A 176 -20.34 -28.50 -11.28
C GLN A 176 -20.98 -29.89 -11.23
N GLU A 177 -22.20 -30.00 -11.76
CA GLU A 177 -22.75 -31.29 -12.14
C GLU A 177 -21.67 -31.96 -12.99
N GLN A 178 -20.99 -32.94 -12.41
CA GLN A 178 -20.18 -33.89 -13.16
C GLN A 178 -21.14 -34.53 -14.18
N LYS A 179 -21.04 -34.10 -15.44
CA LYS A 179 -21.52 -34.85 -16.59
C LYS A 179 -20.33 -35.49 -17.28
#